data_AF-A0A6P3F627-F1
#
_entry.id   AF-A0A6P3F627-F1
#
_cell.length_a   1.000
_cell.length_b   1.000
_cell.length_c   1.000
_cell.angle_alpha   90.00
_cell.angle_beta   90.00
_cell.angle_gamma   90.00
#
_symmetry.space_group_name_H-M   'P 1'
#
loop_
_entity.id
_entity.type
_entity.pdbx_description
1 polymer ?
#
loop_
_entity_poly.entity_id
_entity_poly.type
_entity_poly.pdbx_seq_one_letter_code
_entity_poly.pdbx_strand_id
1 'polypeptide(L)'
;MALWTQVLLWGLALLQNSTVLLSSGSGPATSDSSVVSESVVTWEAGSQAVLRCQSPRMVWTQDRLHDRQRVVHWDLGGGPGPARRLVDMYSAGEPRVYQPRDRGRLLLSPSAFHDGNFSLLIRAVEESDAGLYTCNLHHHYCHLYESLAIRLEVTDDPRAARAYWDGEKEVLTAARGTPTLLTCVNRALLWTERHLEEAQQVVHWDRQPPGVPHDRADRLLDLYASGERRAYAPPFLRDRVAVGADAFARGDFSLRIDPLEPADEGTYSCHLHHHYCGLHERRVFHLRVAEPAATPPPLRPSPGSAPDPTLARGRSVINVIVPEGRAHFFQQLGYVLATLLLFILLLITVVLTTRQRRRGGYDYTDQKSAKAKAKDVNLAEFAVATGDQTPYRSEDIQLDYKNNILKERVELVHSPLPAKNIDLDKEFRKEYCK
;
A
#
# COMPACT_ATOMS: atom_id res chain seq x y z
N MET A 1 10.08 -35.41 43.01
CA MET A 1 9.81 -35.34 41.56
C MET A 1 8.54 -34.56 41.16
N ALA A 2 7.73 -34.05 42.10
CA ALA A 2 6.54 -33.24 41.77
C ALA A 2 6.81 -31.71 41.67
N LEU A 3 7.88 -31.21 42.28
CA LEU A 3 8.22 -29.78 42.27
C LEU A 3 8.83 -29.32 40.93
N TRP A 4 9.57 -30.21 40.27
CA TRP A 4 10.26 -29.89 39.01
C TRP A 4 9.31 -29.85 37.81
N THR A 5 8.26 -30.68 37.82
CA THR A 5 7.20 -30.67 36.81
C THR A 5 6.34 -29.40 36.87
N GLN A 6 6.09 -28.85 38.06
CA GLN A 6 5.37 -27.57 38.19
C GLN A 6 6.20 -26.37 37.72
N VAL A 7 7.51 -26.36 37.93
CA VAL A 7 8.40 -25.29 37.44
C VAL A 7 8.55 -25.35 35.92
N LEU A 8 8.60 -26.55 35.32
CA LEU A 8 8.60 -26.73 33.87
C LEU A 8 7.27 -26.34 33.21
N LEU A 9 6.12 -26.63 33.85
CA LEU A 9 4.81 -26.19 33.40
C LEU A 9 4.64 -24.67 33.47
N TRP A 10 5.18 -24.02 34.51
CA TRP A 10 5.21 -22.55 34.61
C TRP A 10 6.18 -21.91 33.61
N GLY A 11 7.32 -22.55 33.34
CA GLY A 11 8.26 -22.12 32.29
C GLY A 11 7.66 -22.18 30.88
N LEU A 12 6.88 -23.21 30.58
CA LEU A 12 6.16 -23.35 29.31
C LEU A 12 4.96 -22.38 29.17
N ALA A 13 4.25 -22.10 30.27
CA ALA A 13 3.16 -21.12 30.27
C ALA A 13 3.66 -19.66 30.10
N LEU A 14 4.84 -19.32 30.64
CA LEU A 14 5.49 -18.02 30.44
C LEU A 14 6.06 -17.84 29.02
N LEU A 15 6.46 -18.92 28.35
CA LEU A 15 6.85 -18.92 26.94
C LEU A 15 5.65 -18.82 25.98
N GLN A 16 4.47 -19.31 26.36
CA GLN A 16 3.25 -19.17 25.56
C GLN A 16 2.60 -17.77 25.66
N ASN A 17 2.82 -17.01 26.74
CA ASN A 17 2.24 -15.67 26.89
C ASN A 17 3.07 -14.53 26.25
N SER A 18 4.23 -14.82 25.66
CA SER A 18 5.11 -13.81 25.05
C SER A 18 5.08 -13.79 23.51
N THR A 19 4.11 -14.45 22.89
CA THR A 19 3.93 -14.42 21.43
C THR A 19 2.52 -13.96 21.06
N VAL A 20 2.17 -12.74 21.47
CA VAL A 20 1.22 -11.96 20.65
C VAL A 20 2.00 -11.48 19.43
N LEU A 21 2.12 -12.36 18.45
CA LEU A 21 2.41 -11.98 17.07
C LEU A 21 1.25 -11.09 16.63
N LEU A 22 1.45 -9.77 16.73
CA LEU A 22 0.74 -8.79 15.91
C LEU A 22 1.19 -9.01 14.47
N SER A 23 0.73 -10.09 13.85
CA SER A 23 0.66 -10.21 12.42
C SER A 23 -0.50 -9.34 11.97
N SER A 24 -0.24 -8.03 11.88
CA SER A 24 -0.84 -7.24 10.81
C SER A 24 -0.41 -7.93 9.53
N GLY A 25 -1.29 -8.78 9.01
CA GLY A 25 -1.13 -9.34 7.68
C GLY A 25 -1.25 -8.20 6.69
N SER A 26 -0.15 -7.48 6.45
CA SER A 26 0.08 -7.00 5.09
C SER A 26 0.22 -8.27 4.28
N GLY A 27 -0.88 -8.70 3.66
CA GLY A 27 -0.82 -9.70 2.60
C GLY A 27 0.28 -9.27 1.61
N PRO A 28 0.93 -10.23 0.93
CA PRO A 28 1.88 -9.87 -0.11
C PRO A 28 1.17 -8.87 -1.02
N ALA A 29 1.71 -7.65 -1.10
CA ALA A 29 1.23 -6.66 -2.03
C ALA A 29 1.25 -7.35 -3.38
N THR A 30 0.07 -7.65 -3.90
CA THR A 30 -0.09 -8.11 -5.26
C THR A 30 0.65 -7.10 -6.12
N SER A 31 1.60 -7.57 -6.91
CA SER A 31 2.46 -6.78 -7.80
C SER A 31 1.67 -6.10 -8.94
N ASP A 32 0.39 -5.82 -8.73
CA ASP A 32 -0.48 -5.11 -9.65
C ASP A 32 -0.41 -3.62 -9.34
N SER A 33 -0.06 -2.85 -10.37
CA SER A 33 -0.12 -1.39 -10.31
C SER A 33 -1.55 -0.94 -10.02
N SER A 34 -1.73 -0.14 -8.98
CA SER A 34 -3.02 0.44 -8.61
C SER A 34 -3.43 1.50 -9.64
N VAL A 35 -4.65 1.39 -10.18
CA VAL A 35 -5.20 2.44 -11.06
C VAL A 35 -5.49 3.67 -10.21
N VAL A 36 -4.75 4.74 -10.45
CA VAL A 36 -4.91 6.03 -9.76
C VAL A 36 -5.92 6.90 -10.50
N SER A 37 -5.93 6.85 -11.84
CA SER A 37 -6.84 7.64 -12.65
C SER A 37 -7.11 6.99 -14.00
N GLU A 38 -8.34 7.13 -14.49
CA GLU A 38 -8.77 6.75 -15.82
C GLU A 38 -9.51 7.94 -16.45
N SER A 39 -9.17 8.29 -17.70
CA SER A 39 -9.69 9.49 -18.34
C SER A 39 -9.92 9.28 -19.83
N VAL A 40 -10.93 9.95 -20.38
CA VAL A 40 -11.16 10.04 -21.83
C VAL A 40 -10.67 11.40 -22.29
N VAL A 41 -9.75 11.43 -23.25
CA VAL A 41 -9.19 12.66 -23.80
C VAL A 41 -9.45 12.72 -25.30
N THR A 42 -9.80 13.89 -25.81
CA THR A 42 -10.08 14.09 -27.23
C THR A 42 -9.23 15.25 -27.74
N TRP A 43 -8.51 15.01 -28.83
CA TRP A 43 -7.64 15.98 -29.47
C TRP A 43 -7.89 15.97 -30.98
N GLU A 44 -7.69 17.11 -31.63
CA GLU A 44 -7.84 17.26 -33.08
C GLU A 44 -6.66 16.60 -33.81
N ALA A 45 -6.94 15.96 -34.95
CA ALA A 45 -5.87 15.46 -35.82
C ALA A 45 -4.94 16.61 -36.26
N GLY A 46 -3.64 16.35 -36.28
CA GLY A 46 -2.59 17.33 -36.55
C GLY A 46 -2.18 18.20 -35.34
N SER A 47 -2.87 18.11 -34.20
CA SER A 47 -2.47 18.80 -32.97
C SER A 47 -1.45 17.99 -32.15
N GLN A 48 -0.87 18.60 -31.11
CA GLN A 48 -0.04 17.91 -30.13
C GLN A 48 -0.92 17.41 -28.97
N ALA A 49 -0.98 16.09 -28.79
CA ALA A 49 -1.62 15.50 -27.62
C ALA A 49 -0.63 15.42 -26.44
N VAL A 50 -1.09 15.77 -25.23
CA VAL A 50 -0.32 15.62 -23.99
C VAL A 50 -1.11 14.78 -22.99
N LEU A 51 -0.63 13.56 -22.72
CA LEU A 51 -1.20 12.66 -21.73
C LEU A 51 -0.48 12.86 -20.39
N ARG A 52 -1.10 13.62 -19.49
CA ARG A 52 -0.44 14.11 -18.27
C ARG A 52 -0.18 12.99 -17.27
N CYS A 53 1.08 12.62 -17.08
CA CYS A 53 1.49 11.63 -16.09
C CYS A 53 2.54 12.21 -15.13
N GLN A 54 2.08 12.76 -14.00
CA GLN A 54 2.95 13.40 -13.01
C GLN A 54 2.78 12.76 -11.65
N SER A 55 3.88 12.48 -10.95
CA SER A 55 3.85 12.01 -9.56
C SER A 55 4.99 12.63 -8.75
N PRO A 56 4.69 13.39 -7.68
CA PRO A 56 5.71 13.91 -6.77
C PRO A 56 6.54 12.79 -6.12
N ARG A 57 5.95 11.60 -5.96
CA ARG A 57 6.61 10.42 -5.35
C ARG A 57 7.57 9.70 -6.30
N MET A 58 7.67 10.17 -7.55
CA MET A 58 8.60 9.70 -8.57
C MET A 58 9.63 10.78 -8.93
N VAL A 59 9.70 11.84 -8.11
CA VAL A 59 10.78 12.81 -8.22
C VAL A 59 12.06 12.12 -7.74
N TRP A 60 13.07 12.15 -8.59
CA TRP A 60 14.39 11.61 -8.27
C TRP A 60 15.45 12.64 -8.58
N THR A 61 16.32 12.85 -7.58
CA THR A 61 17.53 13.66 -7.70
C THR A 61 18.69 12.80 -7.23
N GLN A 62 19.90 13.02 -7.73
CA GLN A 62 21.09 12.27 -7.27
C GLN A 62 21.57 12.68 -5.86
N ASP A 63 20.75 13.39 -5.08
CA ASP A 63 21.11 13.88 -3.76
C ASP A 63 20.81 12.84 -2.67
N ARG A 64 21.79 11.95 -2.47
CA ARG A 64 21.74 10.86 -1.49
C ARG A 64 21.49 11.31 -0.04
N LEU A 65 21.75 12.58 0.31
CA LEU A 65 21.56 13.08 1.67
C LEU A 65 20.07 13.33 1.98
N HIS A 66 19.33 13.91 1.03
CA HIS A 66 17.90 14.19 1.20
C HIS A 66 17.04 12.93 0.99
N ASP A 67 17.48 12.01 0.12
CA ASP A 67 16.74 10.78 -0.21
C ASP A 67 16.64 9.80 0.98
N ARG A 68 17.57 9.89 1.94
CA ARG A 68 17.63 9.05 3.15
C ARG A 68 16.92 9.63 4.35
N GLN A 69 16.44 10.86 4.24
CA GLN A 69 15.95 11.59 5.39
C GLN A 69 14.65 10.97 5.89
N ARG A 70 14.78 10.20 6.96
CA ARG A 70 13.68 9.72 7.79
C ARG A 70 13.77 10.41 9.13
N VAL A 71 12.61 10.71 9.70
CA VAL A 71 12.53 11.32 11.02
C VAL A 71 11.47 10.62 11.84
N VAL A 72 11.84 10.31 13.08
CA VAL A 72 10.89 9.96 14.13
C VAL A 72 10.70 11.20 14.99
N HIS A 73 9.46 11.51 15.37
CA HIS A 73 9.21 12.46 16.45
C HIS A 73 8.06 12.02 17.34
N TRP A 74 8.20 12.35 18.62
CA TRP A 74 7.16 12.16 19.61
C TRP A 74 6.53 13.49 19.96
N ASP A 75 5.20 13.55 19.87
CA ASP A 75 4.42 14.71 20.26
C ASP A 75 3.47 14.33 21.41
N LEU A 76 3.18 15.29 22.29
CA LEU A 76 2.26 15.16 23.41
C LEU A 76 1.06 16.08 23.20
N GLY A 77 -0.13 15.50 23.09
CA GLY A 77 -1.42 16.17 23.02
C GLY A 77 -2.35 15.80 24.17
N GLY A 78 -3.61 16.19 24.07
CA GLY A 78 -4.67 15.86 25.05
C GLY A 78 -5.10 17.00 25.98
N GLY A 79 -4.48 18.18 25.88
CA GLY A 79 -4.93 19.41 26.54
C GLY A 79 -5.64 20.38 25.58
N PRO A 80 -6.15 21.53 26.08
CA PRO A 80 -6.66 22.60 25.24
C PRO A 80 -5.49 23.30 24.52
N GLY A 81 -5.13 22.82 23.33
CA GLY A 81 -4.06 23.39 22.53
C GLY A 81 -3.50 22.41 21.49
N PRO A 82 -2.59 22.88 20.62
CA PRO A 82 -1.90 22.02 19.67
C PRO A 82 -0.99 21.02 20.39
N ALA A 83 -0.78 19.85 19.79
CA ALA A 83 0.19 18.89 20.28
C ALA A 83 1.60 19.50 20.33
N ARG A 84 2.32 19.26 21.43
CA ARG A 84 3.67 19.77 21.67
C ARG A 84 4.70 18.73 21.29
N ARG A 85 5.64 19.09 20.41
CA ARG A 85 6.80 18.23 20.09
C ARG A 85 7.72 18.08 21.29
N LEU A 86 8.04 16.83 21.63
CA LEU A 86 8.91 16.48 22.75
C LEU A 86 10.35 16.24 22.32
N VAL A 87 10.51 15.31 21.37
CA VAL A 87 11.80 14.85 20.87
C VAL A 87 11.66 14.45 19.39
N ASP A 88 12.69 14.72 18.60
CA ASP A 88 12.84 14.18 17.25
C ASP A 88 14.22 13.58 17.02
N MET A 89 14.34 12.68 16.05
CA MET A 89 15.60 12.06 15.65
C MET A 89 15.56 11.75 14.17
N TYR A 90 16.57 12.20 13.44
CA TYR A 90 16.77 11.86 12.03
C TYR A 90 17.57 10.56 11.91
N SER A 91 17.44 9.85 10.79
CA SER A 91 18.11 8.55 10.59
C SER A 91 19.63 8.56 10.76
N ALA A 92 20.29 9.65 10.36
CA ALA A 92 21.75 9.82 10.49
C ALA A 92 22.14 10.82 11.59
N GLY A 93 21.24 11.10 12.53
CA GLY A 93 21.42 12.15 13.54
C GLY A 93 21.12 11.69 14.95
N GLU A 94 21.56 12.49 15.92
CA GLU A 94 21.25 12.29 17.33
C GLU A 94 19.84 12.78 17.68
N PRO A 95 19.21 12.22 18.73
CA PRO A 95 17.92 12.70 19.20
C PRO A 95 18.04 14.11 19.77
N ARG A 96 17.11 14.99 19.39
CA ARG A 96 16.99 16.36 19.87
C ARG A 96 15.76 16.50 20.74
N VAL A 97 15.98 16.83 22.01
CA VAL A 97 14.92 17.13 22.98
C VAL A 97 14.64 18.63 23.00
N TYR A 98 13.38 19.01 22.84
CA TYR A 98 12.98 20.41 22.63
C TYR A 98 12.95 21.24 23.92
N GLN A 99 12.65 20.62 25.06
CA GLN A 99 12.57 21.31 26.35
C GLN A 99 13.79 21.00 27.23
N PRO A 100 14.43 22.01 27.85
CA PRO A 100 15.57 21.79 28.73
C PRO A 100 15.29 20.84 29.89
N ARG A 101 14.08 20.88 30.48
CA ARG A 101 13.65 20.01 31.58
C ARG A 101 13.61 18.52 31.20
N ASP A 102 13.40 18.24 29.93
CA ASP A 102 13.23 16.88 29.41
C ASP A 102 14.57 16.26 28.97
N ARG A 103 15.67 17.03 28.98
CA ARG A 103 17.02 16.55 28.62
C ARG A 103 17.50 15.48 29.60
N GLY A 104 17.93 14.34 29.08
CA GLY A 104 18.34 13.18 29.89
C GLY A 104 17.20 12.39 30.54
N ARG A 105 15.97 12.91 30.46
CA ARG A 105 14.74 12.30 30.96
C ARG A 105 14.00 11.54 29.87
N LEU A 106 13.87 12.15 28.68
CA LEU A 106 13.33 11.52 27.48
C LEU A 106 14.45 10.89 26.66
N LEU A 107 14.32 9.61 26.33
CA LEU A 107 15.35 8.84 25.64
C LEU A 107 14.73 8.06 24.47
N LEU A 108 15.34 8.18 23.30
CA LEU A 108 15.13 7.31 22.15
C LEU A 108 16.33 6.38 22.00
N SER A 109 16.11 5.22 21.38
CA SER A 109 17.23 4.33 21.05
C SER A 109 18.10 4.97 19.96
N PRO A 110 19.44 5.08 20.14
CA PRO A 110 20.33 5.52 19.07
C PRO A 110 20.31 4.59 17.85
N SER A 111 19.91 3.32 18.03
CA SER A 111 19.78 2.32 16.96
C SER A 111 18.38 2.23 16.36
N ALA A 112 17.46 3.17 16.65
CA ALA A 112 16.06 3.04 16.26
C ALA A 112 15.84 2.79 14.76
N PHE A 113 16.61 3.47 13.90
CA PHE A 113 16.55 3.28 12.44
C PHE A 113 17.31 2.05 11.94
N HIS A 114 18.00 1.30 12.81
CA HIS A 114 18.65 0.04 12.44
C HIS A 114 17.75 -1.17 12.76
N ASP A 115 17.01 -1.12 13.87
CA ASP A 115 16.19 -2.21 14.39
C ASP A 115 14.66 -1.96 14.29
N GLY A 116 14.26 -0.74 13.92
CA GLY A 116 12.85 -0.33 13.82
C GLY A 116 12.20 -0.07 15.17
N ASN A 117 12.97 0.14 16.25
CA ASN A 117 12.46 0.41 17.59
C ASN A 117 12.51 1.91 17.92
N PHE A 118 11.39 2.57 17.70
CA PHE A 118 11.17 4.01 17.89
C PHE A 118 10.55 4.35 19.25
N SER A 119 10.59 3.41 20.19
CA SER A 119 9.99 3.56 21.52
C SER A 119 10.60 4.72 22.30
N LEU A 120 9.76 5.43 23.05
CA LEU A 120 10.17 6.53 23.92
C LEU A 120 10.25 6.07 25.37
N LEU A 121 11.42 6.20 25.98
CA LEU A 121 11.60 5.98 27.41
C LEU A 121 11.52 7.31 28.16
N ILE A 122 10.61 7.38 29.14
CA ILE A 122 10.51 8.45 30.11
C ILE A 122 11.11 7.93 31.43
N ARG A 123 12.26 8.47 31.86
CA ARG A 123 13.02 7.92 33.00
C ARG A 123 12.26 7.94 34.34
N ALA A 124 11.48 8.97 34.59
CA ALA A 124 10.69 9.12 35.81
C ALA A 124 9.43 9.94 35.48
N VAL A 125 8.27 9.28 35.40
CA VAL A 125 7.00 9.94 35.04
C VAL A 125 6.47 10.83 36.16
N GLU A 126 5.91 11.97 35.79
CA GLU A 126 5.27 12.95 36.66
C GLU A 126 3.80 13.11 36.25
N GLU A 127 2.97 13.68 37.12
CA GLU A 127 1.55 13.92 36.81
C GLU A 127 1.35 14.77 35.55
N SER A 128 2.28 15.70 35.28
CA SER A 128 2.24 16.56 34.09
C SER A 128 2.56 15.86 32.76
N ASP A 129 3.00 14.60 32.80
CA ASP A 129 3.20 13.78 31.60
C ASP A 129 1.95 13.04 31.16
N ALA A 130 0.90 13.00 31.97
CA ALA A 130 -0.35 12.38 31.56
C ALA A 130 -0.89 13.04 30.27
N GLY A 131 -1.30 12.24 29.30
CA GLY A 131 -1.76 12.77 28.01
C GLY A 131 -1.69 11.76 26.88
N LEU A 132 -1.95 12.26 25.66
CA LEU A 132 -1.93 11.46 24.44
C LEU A 132 -0.59 11.67 23.72
N TYR A 133 0.23 10.64 23.69
CA TYR A 133 1.47 10.62 22.96
C TYR A 133 1.26 10.09 21.55
N THR A 134 1.94 10.67 20.58
CA THR A 134 1.96 10.16 19.20
C THR A 134 3.40 9.95 18.75
N CYS A 135 3.74 8.71 18.39
CA CYS A 135 4.96 8.36 17.68
C CYS A 135 4.73 8.57 16.19
N ASN A 136 5.49 9.45 15.56
CA ASN A 136 5.32 9.80 14.16
C ASN A 136 6.58 9.44 13.38
N LEU A 137 6.43 8.67 12.31
CA LEU A 137 7.49 8.32 11.37
C LEU A 137 7.22 9.00 10.04
N HIS A 138 8.20 9.76 9.55
CA HIS A 138 8.14 10.40 8.24
C HIS A 138 9.30 9.93 7.38
N HIS A 139 8.99 9.49 6.17
CA HIS A 139 9.98 9.23 5.12
C HIS A 139 9.82 10.33 4.07
N HIS A 140 10.74 11.31 4.07
CA HIS A 140 10.59 12.48 3.20
C HIS A 140 10.64 12.11 1.72
N TYR A 141 11.57 11.25 1.34
CA TYR A 141 11.72 10.76 -0.03
C TYR A 141 10.50 9.97 -0.55
N CYS A 142 10.03 8.96 0.21
CA CYS A 142 8.87 8.18 -0.20
C CYS A 142 7.52 8.87 0.03
N HIS A 143 7.51 10.06 0.66
CA HIS A 143 6.32 10.75 1.16
C HIS A 143 5.40 9.83 1.97
N LEU A 144 5.99 9.01 2.85
CA LEU A 144 5.26 8.11 3.73
C LEU A 144 5.15 8.70 5.14
N TYR A 145 4.00 8.51 5.76
CA TYR A 145 3.70 8.94 7.12
C TYR A 145 3.00 7.82 7.85
N GLU A 146 3.56 7.45 9.01
CA GLU A 146 2.97 6.48 9.92
C GLU A 146 2.88 7.10 11.30
N SER A 147 1.78 6.84 12.02
CA SER A 147 1.58 7.36 13.37
C SER A 147 0.96 6.32 14.28
N LEU A 148 1.46 6.25 15.52
CA LEU A 148 0.93 5.41 16.58
C LEU A 148 0.60 6.28 17.80
N ALA A 149 -0.64 6.18 18.27
CA ALA A 149 -1.10 6.90 19.45
C ALA A 149 -1.06 6.02 20.71
N ILE A 150 -0.62 6.58 21.83
CA ILE A 150 -0.57 5.93 23.14
C ILE A 150 -1.02 6.92 24.20
N ARG A 151 -1.98 6.55 25.04
CA ARG A 151 -2.42 7.38 26.16
C ARG A 151 -1.67 7.00 27.43
N LEU A 152 -0.93 7.94 28.01
CA LEU A 152 -0.28 7.77 29.30
C LEU A 152 -1.17 8.31 30.40
N GLU A 153 -1.48 7.45 31.38
CA GLU A 153 -2.14 7.79 32.63
C GLU A 153 -1.14 7.65 33.77
N VAL A 154 -1.15 8.57 34.72
CA VAL A 154 -0.22 8.56 35.86
C VAL A 154 -1.00 8.33 37.14
N THR A 155 -0.54 7.37 37.94
CA THR A 155 -1.17 6.98 39.20
C THR A 155 -0.17 7.02 40.35
N ASP A 156 -0.68 7.25 41.56
CA ASP A 156 0.05 7.09 42.81
C ASP A 156 0.21 5.62 43.23
N ASP A 157 -0.74 4.77 42.86
CA ASP A 157 -0.78 3.37 43.28
C ASP A 157 0.00 2.48 42.30
N PRO A 158 1.15 1.90 42.70
CA PRO A 158 1.91 0.99 41.84
C PRO A 158 1.13 -0.25 41.42
N ARG A 159 0.11 -0.66 42.18
CA ARG A 159 -0.74 -1.81 41.85
C ARG A 159 -1.74 -1.51 40.73
N ALA A 160 -2.01 -0.24 40.47
CA ALA A 160 -2.84 0.20 39.35
C ALA A 160 -2.05 0.29 38.04
N ALA A 161 -0.72 0.11 38.06
CA ALA A 161 0.10 0.16 36.86
C ALA A 161 -0.22 -1.01 35.92
N ARG A 162 -0.55 -0.71 34.67
CA ARG A 162 -0.95 -1.70 33.65
C ARG A 162 -0.92 -1.10 32.25
N ALA A 163 -0.79 -1.96 31.24
CA ALA A 163 -1.02 -1.63 29.84
C ALA A 163 -2.28 -2.34 29.36
N TYR A 164 -3.14 -1.66 28.61
CA TYR A 164 -4.33 -2.26 28.01
C TYR A 164 -4.71 -1.54 26.70
N TRP A 165 -5.52 -2.20 25.88
CA TRP A 165 -6.07 -1.62 24.65
C TRP A 165 -7.47 -1.09 24.91
N ASP A 166 -7.76 0.18 24.58
CA ASP A 166 -9.08 0.78 24.80
C ASP A 166 -10.06 0.61 23.63
N GLY A 167 -9.65 -0.09 22.57
CA GLY A 167 -10.40 -0.27 21.33
C GLY A 167 -9.81 0.51 20.16
N GLU A 168 -9.08 1.58 20.44
CA GLU A 168 -8.49 2.47 19.42
C GLU A 168 -6.98 2.62 19.58
N LYS A 169 -6.49 2.64 20.82
CA LYS A 169 -5.07 2.88 21.15
C LYS A 169 -4.65 2.14 22.41
N GLU A 170 -3.34 2.05 22.59
CA GLU A 170 -2.76 1.55 23.83
C GLU A 170 -2.91 2.61 24.93
N VAL A 171 -3.32 2.17 26.12
CA VAL A 171 -3.38 2.98 27.32
C VAL A 171 -2.43 2.38 28.34
N LEU A 172 -1.48 3.18 28.78
CA LEU A 172 -0.48 2.80 29.75
C LEU A 172 -0.69 3.60 31.03
N THR A 173 -1.08 2.91 32.10
CA THR A 173 -1.14 3.47 33.45
C THR A 173 0.22 3.22 34.12
N ALA A 174 0.95 4.28 34.45
CA ALA A 174 2.27 4.22 35.07
C ALA A 174 2.28 4.85 36.47
N ALA A 175 3.01 4.24 37.39
CA ALA A 175 3.17 4.78 38.74
C ALA A 175 4.13 5.98 38.74
N ARG A 176 3.80 7.04 39.47
CA ARG A 176 4.63 8.25 39.52
C ARG A 176 6.07 7.91 39.94
N GLY A 177 7.03 8.53 39.26
CA GLY A 177 8.47 8.35 39.49
C GLY A 177 9.08 7.11 38.83
N THR A 178 8.28 6.23 38.23
CA THR A 178 8.80 5.02 37.57
C THR A 178 9.25 5.28 36.14
N PRO A 179 10.26 4.54 35.64
CA PRO A 179 10.60 4.57 34.23
C PRO A 179 9.49 3.93 33.41
N THR A 180 9.06 4.61 32.36
CA THR A 180 7.94 4.20 31.52
C THR A 180 8.35 4.18 30.06
N LEU A 181 8.15 3.04 29.40
CA LEU A 181 8.45 2.85 27.98
C LEU A 181 7.16 2.90 27.17
N LEU A 182 7.07 3.86 26.26
CA LEU A 182 6.01 3.95 25.27
C LEU A 182 6.44 3.22 24.01
N THR A 183 5.87 2.04 23.79
CA THR A 183 6.31 1.13 22.72
C THR A 183 5.92 1.65 21.34
N CYS A 184 6.89 1.88 20.47
CA CYS A 184 6.65 2.19 19.06
C CYS A 184 7.63 1.40 18.21
N VAL A 185 7.15 0.38 17.50
CA VAL A 185 8.00 -0.54 16.74
C VAL A 185 7.45 -0.71 15.33
N ASN A 186 8.28 -0.36 14.33
CA ASN A 186 8.00 -0.61 12.93
C ASN A 186 9.25 -1.16 12.25
N ARG A 187 9.22 -2.47 11.93
CA ARG A 187 10.35 -3.20 11.33
C ARG A 187 10.26 -3.33 9.81
N ALA A 188 9.35 -2.60 9.17
CA ALA A 188 9.32 -2.60 7.71
C ALA A 188 10.65 -2.06 7.16
N LEU A 189 11.15 -2.69 6.10
CA LEU A 189 12.49 -2.41 5.57
C LEU A 189 12.71 -0.92 5.23
N LEU A 190 11.64 -0.24 4.79
CA LEU A 190 11.60 1.20 4.52
C LEU A 190 12.04 2.09 5.70
N TRP A 191 11.72 1.67 6.93
CA TRP A 191 12.04 2.42 8.14
C TRP A 191 13.39 2.02 8.74
N THR A 192 14.03 0.99 8.18
CA THR A 192 15.31 0.48 8.66
C THR A 192 16.44 0.75 7.67
N GLU A 193 17.68 0.87 8.12
CA GLU A 193 18.86 1.09 7.25
C GLU A 193 19.28 -0.14 6.41
N ARG A 194 18.45 -1.19 6.34
CA ARG A 194 18.87 -2.52 5.86
C ARG A 194 18.88 -2.74 4.35
N HIS A 195 18.84 -1.73 3.48
CA HIS A 195 18.86 -1.98 2.02
C HIS A 195 19.63 -0.95 1.19
N LEU A 196 20.28 -1.43 0.12
CA LEU A 196 20.79 -0.61 -0.96
C LEU A 196 19.62 0.00 -1.74
N GLU A 197 19.57 1.34 -1.76
CA GLU A 197 18.60 2.16 -2.51
C GLU A 197 18.82 2.15 -4.03
N GLU A 198 19.66 1.24 -4.54
CA GLU A 198 19.91 1.07 -5.98
C GLU A 198 18.73 0.44 -6.73
N ALA A 199 17.61 0.22 -6.02
CA ALA A 199 16.34 -0.18 -6.57
C ALA A 199 15.83 0.85 -7.59
N GLN A 200 15.77 0.43 -8.86
CA GLN A 200 15.44 1.28 -9.99
C GLN A 200 14.02 1.86 -9.86
N GLN A 201 13.91 3.18 -10.00
CA GLN A 201 12.65 3.78 -10.41
C GLN A 201 12.51 3.61 -11.93
N VAL A 202 11.35 3.12 -12.36
CA VAL A 202 11.03 2.95 -13.77
C VAL A 202 9.64 3.46 -14.05
N VAL A 203 9.51 4.18 -15.16
CA VAL A 203 8.23 4.57 -15.72
C VAL A 203 8.10 3.94 -17.08
N HIS A 204 6.96 3.32 -17.33
CA HIS A 204 6.67 2.76 -18.64
C HIS A 204 5.35 3.23 -19.19
N TRP A 205 5.32 3.39 -20.51
CA TRP A 205 4.12 3.68 -21.26
C TRP A 205 3.74 2.46 -22.07
N ASP A 206 2.50 2.04 -21.94
CA ASP A 206 1.88 0.97 -22.71
C ASP A 206 0.78 1.56 -23.61
N ARG A 207 0.59 0.97 -24.80
CA ARG A 207 -0.48 1.32 -25.73
C ARG A 207 -1.29 0.06 -26.06
N GLN A 208 -2.60 0.21 -25.99
CA GLN A 208 -3.56 -0.80 -26.36
C GLN A 208 -4.44 -0.25 -27.50
N PRO A 209 -4.29 -0.79 -28.72
CA PRO A 209 -5.14 -0.43 -29.85
C PRO A 209 -6.62 -0.76 -29.58
N PRO A 210 -7.56 -0.08 -30.27
CA PRO A 210 -8.99 -0.41 -30.17
C PRO A 210 -9.26 -1.89 -30.46
N GLY A 211 -10.04 -2.55 -29.60
CA GLY A 211 -10.43 -3.95 -29.76
C GLY A 211 -9.42 -4.99 -29.25
N VAL A 212 -8.24 -4.59 -28.79
CA VAL A 212 -7.29 -5.47 -28.09
C VAL A 212 -7.68 -5.54 -26.61
N PRO A 213 -7.62 -6.69 -25.91
CA PRO A 213 -7.89 -6.75 -24.47
C PRO A 213 -6.70 -6.27 -23.63
N HIS A 214 -6.96 -5.93 -22.36
CA HIS A 214 -5.97 -5.28 -21.47
C HIS A 214 -4.72 -6.12 -21.17
N ASP A 215 -4.80 -7.44 -21.27
CA ASP A 215 -3.69 -8.37 -21.07
C ASP A 215 -2.64 -8.34 -22.20
N ARG A 216 -2.92 -7.62 -23.29
CA ARG A 216 -2.07 -7.55 -24.50
C ARG A 216 -1.73 -6.11 -24.90
N ALA A 217 -1.57 -5.22 -23.93
CA ALA A 217 -1.04 -3.90 -24.22
C ALA A 217 0.42 -3.99 -24.68
N ASP A 218 0.77 -3.26 -25.75
CA ASP A 218 2.13 -3.21 -26.27
C ASP A 218 2.95 -2.16 -25.51
N ARG A 219 4.18 -2.52 -25.15
CA ARG A 219 5.13 -1.56 -24.56
C ARG A 219 5.46 -0.47 -25.59
N LEU A 220 5.39 0.79 -25.19
CA LEU A 220 5.74 1.94 -26.01
C LEU A 220 7.13 2.48 -25.65
N LEU A 221 7.36 2.77 -24.37
CA LEU A 221 8.57 3.42 -23.87
C LEU A 221 8.88 2.93 -22.44
N ASP A 222 10.16 2.75 -22.14
CA ASP A 222 10.67 2.64 -20.76
C ASP A 222 11.61 3.81 -20.46
N LEU A 223 11.46 4.37 -19.26
CA LEU A 223 12.27 5.45 -18.72
C LEU A 223 12.82 5.01 -17.36
N TYR A 224 14.13 4.97 -17.23
CA TYR A 224 14.81 4.62 -15.98
C TYR A 224 15.41 5.86 -15.32
N ALA A 225 15.39 5.92 -13.99
CA ALA A 225 16.03 7.02 -13.26
C ALA A 225 17.55 7.12 -13.52
N SER A 226 18.19 6.04 -13.96
CA SER A 226 19.60 6.04 -14.42
C SER A 226 19.84 6.92 -15.65
N GLY A 227 18.78 7.36 -16.34
CA GLY A 227 18.84 8.08 -17.61
C GLY A 227 18.72 7.18 -18.83
N GLU A 228 18.73 5.85 -18.66
CA GLU A 228 18.45 4.91 -19.74
C GLU A 228 17.02 5.07 -20.24
N ARG A 229 16.85 5.04 -21.57
CA ARG A 229 15.55 5.13 -22.25
C ARG A 229 15.46 4.07 -23.31
N ARG A 230 14.35 3.33 -23.36
CA ARG A 230 14.09 2.32 -24.39
C ARG A 230 12.79 2.64 -25.12
N ALA A 231 12.85 2.61 -26.44
CA ALA A 231 11.70 2.86 -27.31
C ALA A 231 11.30 1.56 -28.02
N TYR A 232 10.04 1.19 -27.83
CA TYR A 232 9.41 0.00 -28.40
C TYR A 232 8.31 0.37 -29.40
N ALA A 233 7.95 1.67 -29.44
CA ALA A 233 6.98 2.22 -30.35
C ALA A 233 7.18 1.75 -31.81
N PRO A 234 6.08 1.43 -32.52
CA PRO A 234 6.15 1.05 -33.92
C PRO A 234 6.70 2.22 -34.75
N PRO A 235 7.33 1.96 -35.91
CA PRO A 235 8.03 2.99 -36.68
C PRO A 235 7.18 4.23 -37.01
N PHE A 236 5.89 4.06 -37.28
CA PHE A 236 4.99 5.17 -37.60
C PHE A 236 4.72 6.13 -36.42
N LEU A 237 4.90 5.66 -35.18
CA LEU A 237 4.63 6.41 -33.96
C LEU A 237 5.92 6.84 -33.25
N ARG A 238 7.02 6.10 -33.44
CA ARG A 238 8.29 6.24 -32.72
C ARG A 238 8.84 7.66 -32.72
N ASP A 239 8.83 8.33 -33.86
CA ASP A 239 9.42 9.67 -34.00
C ASP A 239 8.47 10.79 -33.55
N ARG A 240 7.19 10.45 -33.31
CA ARG A 240 6.13 11.38 -32.88
C ARG A 240 5.90 11.33 -31.37
N VAL A 241 6.39 10.30 -30.67
CA VAL A 241 6.24 10.15 -29.22
C VAL A 241 7.45 10.64 -28.45
N ALA A 242 7.22 11.48 -27.44
CA ALA A 242 8.29 12.02 -26.61
C ALA A 242 7.87 12.19 -25.15
N VAL A 243 8.84 12.06 -24.26
CA VAL A 243 8.74 12.43 -22.84
C VAL A 243 9.91 13.36 -22.50
N GLY A 244 9.67 14.37 -21.66
CA GLY A 244 10.66 15.38 -21.28
C GLY A 244 11.99 14.76 -20.83
N ALA A 245 13.12 15.37 -21.19
CA ALA A 245 14.47 14.85 -20.89
C ALA A 245 14.72 14.71 -19.37
N ASP A 246 14.22 15.67 -18.60
CA ASP A 246 14.34 15.81 -17.16
C ASP A 246 13.07 15.36 -16.40
N ALA A 247 12.40 14.32 -16.92
CA ALA A 247 11.16 13.79 -16.36
C ALA A 247 11.27 13.43 -14.88
N PHE A 248 12.31 12.69 -14.48
CA PHE A 248 12.55 12.29 -13.09
C PHE A 248 12.87 13.47 -12.16
N ALA A 249 13.58 14.50 -12.65
CA ALA A 249 13.89 15.67 -11.83
C ALA A 249 12.63 16.49 -11.47
N ARG A 250 11.61 16.47 -12.34
CA ARG A 250 10.34 17.16 -12.13
C ARG A 250 9.19 16.25 -11.68
N GLY A 251 9.38 14.94 -11.69
CA GLY A 251 8.31 13.96 -11.55
C GLY A 251 7.25 14.07 -12.66
N ASP A 252 7.65 14.49 -13.88
CA ASP A 252 6.76 14.69 -15.03
C ASP A 252 7.11 13.78 -16.21
N PHE A 253 6.31 12.73 -16.35
CA PHE A 253 6.43 11.67 -17.35
C PHE A 253 5.35 11.75 -18.41
N SER A 254 4.78 12.94 -18.63
CA SER A 254 3.70 13.13 -19.59
C SER A 254 4.12 12.74 -21.00
N LEU A 255 3.31 11.90 -21.66
CA LEU A 255 3.54 11.48 -23.04
C LEU A 255 3.05 12.56 -23.99
N ARG A 256 3.90 12.97 -24.92
CA ARG A 256 3.58 13.89 -26.01
C ARG A 256 3.49 13.09 -27.30
N ILE A 257 2.47 13.34 -28.11
CA ILE A 257 2.30 12.76 -29.45
C ILE A 257 2.10 13.92 -30.42
N ASP A 258 3.01 14.07 -31.39
CA ASP A 258 3.04 15.22 -32.30
C ASP A 258 3.64 14.86 -33.68
N PRO A 259 2.93 15.12 -34.80
CA PRO A 259 1.51 15.48 -34.88
C PRO A 259 0.61 14.30 -34.55
N LEU A 260 -0.60 14.52 -34.05
CA LEU A 260 -1.57 13.45 -33.78
C LEU A 260 -2.27 12.96 -35.06
N GLU A 261 -2.38 11.64 -35.24
CA GLU A 261 -3.03 11.00 -36.38
C GLU A 261 -4.24 10.15 -35.93
N PRO A 262 -5.27 9.96 -36.76
CA PRO A 262 -6.43 9.11 -36.41
C PRO A 262 -6.04 7.68 -35.99
N ALA A 263 -4.96 7.13 -36.57
CA ALA A 263 -4.45 5.79 -36.24
C ALA A 263 -3.84 5.69 -34.82
N ASP A 264 -3.60 6.83 -34.16
CA ASP A 264 -3.10 6.88 -32.79
C ASP A 264 -4.19 6.64 -31.76
N GLU A 265 -5.47 6.65 -32.16
CA GLU A 265 -6.59 6.32 -31.27
C GLU A 265 -6.32 5.01 -30.52
N GLY A 266 -6.66 4.98 -29.23
CA GLY A 266 -6.41 3.82 -28.38
C GLY A 266 -6.34 4.16 -26.91
N THR A 267 -6.05 3.14 -26.10
CA THR A 267 -5.86 3.30 -24.66
C THR A 267 -4.37 3.34 -24.34
N TYR A 268 -3.92 4.40 -23.69
CA TYR A 268 -2.53 4.59 -23.26
C TYR A 268 -2.48 4.47 -21.74
N SER A 269 -1.51 3.71 -21.24
CA SER A 269 -1.32 3.51 -19.79
C SER A 269 0.07 3.93 -19.38
N CYS A 270 0.15 4.87 -18.44
CA CYS A 270 1.40 5.24 -17.77
C CYS A 270 1.50 4.46 -16.47
N HIS A 271 2.55 3.68 -16.29
CA HIS A 271 2.82 2.97 -15.05
C HIS A 271 4.07 3.52 -14.39
N LEU A 272 3.99 3.79 -13.09
CA LEU A 272 5.08 4.32 -12.30
C LEU A 272 5.43 3.32 -11.22
N HIS A 273 6.68 2.87 -11.25
CA HIS A 273 7.21 1.87 -10.33
C HIS A 273 8.37 2.47 -9.55
N HIS A 274 8.20 2.53 -8.23
CA HIS A 274 9.27 2.88 -7.30
C HIS A 274 9.52 1.67 -6.40
N HIS A 275 10.47 0.81 -6.78
CA HIS A 275 10.67 -0.46 -6.07
C HIS A 275 11.04 -0.27 -4.59
N TYR A 276 11.92 0.69 -4.28
CA TYR A 276 12.29 0.99 -2.89
C TYR A 276 11.08 1.43 -2.05
N CYS A 277 10.35 2.48 -2.47
CA CYS A 277 9.17 2.99 -1.78
C CYS A 277 7.92 2.10 -1.89
N GLY A 278 7.96 0.98 -2.63
CA GLY A 278 6.80 0.14 -2.91
C GLY A 278 5.69 0.85 -3.67
N LEU A 279 6.01 1.85 -4.51
CA LEU A 279 5.01 2.58 -5.29
C LEU A 279 4.70 1.83 -6.59
N HIS A 280 3.43 1.57 -6.83
CA HIS A 280 2.93 1.05 -8.10
C HIS A 280 1.65 1.81 -8.50
N GLU A 281 1.81 2.86 -9.31
CA GLU A 281 0.71 3.69 -9.81
C GLU A 281 0.46 3.41 -11.30
N ARG A 282 -0.81 3.47 -11.72
CA ARG A 282 -1.21 3.38 -13.14
C ARG A 282 -2.19 4.50 -13.48
N ARG A 283 -1.95 5.22 -14.58
CA ARG A 283 -2.86 6.22 -15.15
C ARG A 283 -3.26 5.79 -16.56
N VAL A 284 -4.56 5.73 -16.82
CA VAL A 284 -5.13 5.26 -18.08
C VAL A 284 -5.78 6.42 -18.84
N PHE A 285 -5.51 6.50 -20.13
CA PHE A 285 -6.01 7.52 -21.04
C PHE A 285 -6.65 6.85 -22.26
N HIS A 286 -7.95 6.99 -22.43
CA HIS A 286 -8.63 6.64 -23.68
C HIS A 286 -8.54 7.85 -24.62
N LEU A 287 -7.57 7.81 -25.51
CA LEU A 287 -7.32 8.86 -26.50
C LEU A 287 -8.26 8.68 -27.69
N ARG A 288 -9.04 9.72 -27.98
CA ARG A 288 -9.86 9.87 -29.20
C ARG A 288 -9.29 10.97 -30.08
N VAL A 289 -9.35 10.76 -31.39
CA VAL A 289 -8.86 11.73 -32.37
C VAL A 289 -10.04 12.29 -33.15
N ALA A 290 -10.30 13.58 -33.02
CA ALA A 290 -11.34 14.28 -33.77
C ALA A 290 -10.82 14.68 -35.16
N GLU A 291 -11.70 14.63 -36.16
CA GLU A 291 -11.39 15.15 -37.48
C GLU A 291 -11.26 16.69 -37.42
N PRO A 292 -10.27 17.28 -38.11
CA PRO A 292 -10.09 18.73 -38.08
C PRO A 292 -11.36 19.41 -38.59
N ALA A 293 -11.86 20.40 -37.84
CA ALA A 293 -13.00 21.20 -38.28
C ALA A 293 -12.74 21.75 -39.71
N ALA A 294 -13.58 21.33 -40.67
CA ALA A 294 -13.45 21.75 -42.05
C ALA A 294 -13.45 23.29 -42.13
N THR A 295 -12.40 23.86 -42.71
CA THR A 295 -12.34 25.30 -42.99
C THR A 295 -13.54 25.64 -43.88
N PRO A 296 -14.43 26.58 -43.48
CA PRO A 296 -15.53 26.97 -44.35
C PRO A 296 -14.94 27.45 -45.69
N PRO A 297 -15.51 27.05 -46.83
CA PRO A 297 -15.00 27.47 -48.12
C PRO A 297 -14.96 29.00 -48.18
N PRO A 298 -13.92 29.61 -48.79
CA PRO A 298 -13.82 31.05 -48.87
C PRO A 298 -15.08 31.62 -49.53
N LEU A 299 -15.77 32.54 -48.84
CA LEU A 299 -16.93 33.22 -49.40
C LEU A 299 -16.52 33.85 -50.73
N ARG A 300 -17.12 33.38 -51.84
CA ARG A 300 -17.04 34.07 -53.12
C ARG A 300 -17.67 35.46 -52.95
N PRO A 301 -16.98 36.56 -53.29
CA PRO A 301 -17.58 37.88 -53.24
C PRO A 301 -18.69 37.97 -54.30
N SER A 302 -19.93 38.06 -53.85
CA SER A 302 -21.05 38.46 -54.72
C SER A 302 -21.05 39.99 -54.86
N PRO A 303 -21.27 40.54 -56.06
CA PRO A 303 -21.19 41.98 -56.27
C PRO A 303 -22.42 42.69 -55.71
N GLY A 304 -22.16 43.58 -54.75
CA GLY A 304 -22.85 44.83 -54.48
C GLY A 304 -24.39 44.87 -54.49
N SER A 305 -24.98 44.92 -53.29
CA SER A 305 -26.18 45.71 -53.03
C SER A 305 -26.09 46.35 -51.64
N ALA A 306 -26.38 47.64 -51.58
CA ALA A 306 -26.26 48.55 -50.44
C ALA A 306 -27.07 48.12 -49.19
N PRO A 307 -26.73 48.63 -47.98
CA PRO A 307 -27.33 48.18 -46.73
C PRO A 307 -28.68 48.87 -46.47
N ASP A 308 -29.72 48.08 -46.21
CA ASP A 308 -31.02 48.55 -45.74
C ASP A 308 -31.11 48.36 -44.20
N PRO A 309 -31.26 49.42 -43.39
CA PRO A 309 -31.13 49.34 -41.95
C PRO A 309 -32.49 49.24 -41.26
N THR A 310 -33.33 48.24 -41.54
CA THR A 310 -34.47 47.92 -40.66
C THR A 310 -35.02 46.51 -40.88
N LEU A 311 -34.47 45.53 -40.14
CA LEU A 311 -35.27 44.37 -39.73
C LEU A 311 -34.66 43.74 -38.48
N ALA A 312 -35.08 44.29 -37.35
CA ALA A 312 -34.95 43.64 -36.07
C ALA A 312 -35.80 42.35 -36.04
N ARG A 313 -35.25 41.34 -35.35
CA ARG A 313 -35.95 40.31 -34.56
C ARG A 313 -36.30 38.98 -35.26
N GLY A 314 -35.50 37.96 -34.94
CA GLY A 314 -35.83 36.54 -35.01
C GLY A 314 -34.57 35.72 -35.34
N ARG A 315 -34.13 34.69 -34.61
CA ARG A 315 -34.64 33.93 -33.47
C ARG A 315 -33.39 33.47 -32.70
N SER A 316 -33.30 33.75 -31.40
CA SER A 316 -32.31 33.11 -30.53
C SER A 316 -32.71 31.64 -30.35
N VAL A 317 -32.01 30.73 -31.02
CA VAL A 317 -32.09 29.30 -30.70
C VAL A 317 -31.29 29.12 -29.41
N ILE A 318 -32.01 29.13 -28.29
CA ILE A 318 -31.48 28.65 -27.03
C ILE A 318 -31.40 27.13 -27.19
N ASN A 319 -30.18 26.60 -27.35
CA ASN A 319 -29.96 25.19 -27.06
C ASN A 319 -30.19 25.01 -25.55
N VAL A 320 -31.41 24.61 -25.20
CA VAL A 320 -31.72 24.11 -23.87
C VAL A 320 -31.00 22.78 -23.77
N ILE A 321 -29.80 22.79 -23.20
CA ILE A 321 -29.17 21.60 -22.65
C ILE A 321 -30.09 21.16 -21.52
N VAL A 322 -30.94 20.17 -21.78
CA VAL A 322 -31.65 19.43 -20.74
C VAL A 322 -30.56 18.67 -19.97
N PRO A 323 -30.33 18.93 -18.68
CA PRO A 323 -29.40 18.12 -17.90
C PRO A 323 -30.06 16.77 -17.63
N GLU A 324 -29.87 15.80 -18.53
CA GLU A 324 -30.30 14.40 -18.39
C GLU A 324 -29.54 13.63 -17.29
N GLY A 325 -28.69 14.30 -16.51
CA GLY A 325 -27.91 13.69 -15.43
C GLY A 325 -28.66 13.48 -14.09
N ARG A 326 -29.88 14.01 -13.92
CA ARG A 326 -30.59 13.89 -12.62
C ARG A 326 -31.41 12.61 -12.48
N ALA A 327 -31.96 12.06 -13.57
CA ALA A 327 -32.81 10.86 -13.48
C ALA A 327 -32.00 9.60 -13.09
N HIS A 328 -30.79 9.43 -13.63
CA HIS A 328 -29.94 8.28 -13.34
C HIS A 328 -29.42 8.27 -11.89
N PHE A 329 -29.12 9.44 -11.31
CA PHE A 329 -28.68 9.53 -9.92
C PHE A 329 -29.80 9.15 -8.93
N PHE A 330 -31.03 9.66 -9.13
CA PHE A 330 -32.16 9.29 -8.27
C PHE A 330 -32.56 7.82 -8.43
N GLN A 331 -32.39 7.24 -9.62
CA GLN A 331 -32.67 5.82 -9.86
C GLN A 331 -31.61 4.91 -9.21
N GLN A 332 -30.33 5.25 -9.29
CA GLN A 332 -29.27 4.50 -8.60
C GLN A 332 -29.36 4.63 -7.08
N LEU A 333 -29.64 5.83 -6.57
CA LEU A 333 -29.85 6.07 -5.15
C LEU A 333 -31.08 5.29 -4.64
N GLY A 334 -32.18 5.29 -5.41
CA GLY A 334 -33.36 4.49 -5.11
C GLY A 334 -33.09 2.99 -5.08
N TYR A 335 -32.27 2.48 -6.01
CA TYR A 335 -31.88 1.07 -6.02
C TYR A 335 -31.06 0.69 -4.79
N VAL A 336 -30.07 1.52 -4.40
CA VAL A 336 -29.25 1.29 -3.21
C VAL A 336 -30.09 1.36 -1.93
N LEU A 337 -31.02 2.31 -1.82
CA LEU A 337 -31.94 2.39 -0.68
C LEU A 337 -32.88 1.18 -0.62
N ALA A 338 -33.39 0.71 -1.77
CA ALA A 338 -34.27 -0.45 -1.82
C ALA A 338 -33.54 -1.75 -1.43
N THR A 339 -32.30 -1.96 -1.89
CA THR A 339 -31.50 -3.14 -1.52
C THR A 339 -31.10 -3.13 -0.06
N LEU A 340 -30.76 -1.96 0.49
CA LEU A 340 -30.43 -1.81 1.90
C LEU A 340 -31.66 -2.07 2.80
N LEU A 341 -32.84 -1.59 2.39
CA LEU A 341 -34.09 -1.82 3.11
C LEU A 341 -34.49 -3.30 3.07
N LEU A 342 -34.33 -3.98 1.93
CA LEU A 342 -34.53 -5.42 1.82
C LEU A 342 -33.60 -6.20 2.77
N PHE A 343 -32.33 -5.83 2.83
CA PHE A 343 -31.35 -6.47 3.71
C PHE A 343 -31.70 -6.30 5.20
N ILE A 344 -32.15 -5.11 5.60
CA ILE A 344 -32.62 -4.85 6.97
C ILE A 344 -33.85 -5.71 7.30
N LEU A 345 -34.80 -5.83 6.38
CA LEU A 345 -35.98 -6.69 6.58
C LEU A 345 -35.60 -8.16 6.72
N LEU A 346 -34.64 -8.65 5.93
CA LEU A 346 -34.11 -10.02 6.07
C LEU A 346 -33.40 -10.22 7.40
N LEU A 347 -32.63 -9.25 7.87
CA LEU A 347 -32.02 -9.32 9.21
C LEU A 347 -33.09 -9.36 10.31
N ILE A 348 -34.15 -8.55 10.19
CA ILE A 348 -35.26 -8.57 11.15
C ILE A 348 -35.96 -9.93 11.15
N THR A 349 -36.23 -10.53 9.99
CA THR A 349 -36.85 -11.86 9.92
C THR A 349 -35.95 -12.94 10.51
N VAL A 350 -34.64 -12.89 10.28
CA VAL A 350 -33.67 -13.80 10.92
C VAL A 350 -33.65 -13.61 12.44
N VAL A 351 -33.66 -12.37 12.93
CA VAL A 351 -33.71 -12.09 14.37
C VAL A 351 -35.03 -12.55 14.99
N LEU A 352 -36.16 -12.34 14.31
CA LEU A 352 -37.47 -12.78 14.79
C LEU A 352 -37.60 -14.30 14.77
N THR A 353 -37.12 -14.98 13.74
CA THR A 353 -37.14 -16.46 13.67
C THR A 353 -36.19 -17.10 14.66
N THR A 354 -35.00 -16.52 14.88
CA THR A 354 -34.08 -16.97 15.94
C THR A 354 -34.63 -16.70 17.34
N ARG A 355 -35.32 -15.57 17.56
CA ARG A 355 -36.03 -15.30 18.81
C ARG A 355 -37.25 -16.20 19.02
N GLN A 356 -38.02 -16.51 17.97
CA GLN A 356 -39.14 -17.45 18.03
C GLN A 356 -38.64 -18.88 18.29
N ARG A 357 -37.53 -19.32 17.67
CA ARG A 357 -36.91 -20.62 17.99
C ARG A 357 -36.38 -20.66 19.42
N ARG A 358 -35.88 -19.55 19.97
CA ARG A 358 -35.50 -19.47 21.39
C ARG A 358 -36.69 -19.42 22.34
N ARG A 359 -37.86 -18.92 21.91
CA ARG A 359 -39.10 -18.95 22.70
C ARG A 359 -39.90 -20.25 22.57
N GLY A 360 -39.77 -20.99 21.47
CA GLY A 360 -40.42 -22.28 21.23
C GLY A 360 -39.77 -23.48 21.91
N GLY A 361 -38.70 -23.27 22.69
CA GLY A 361 -38.01 -24.31 23.47
C GLY A 361 -38.43 -24.41 24.94
N TYR A 362 -39.53 -23.75 25.34
CA TYR A 362 -39.96 -23.62 26.75
C TYR A 362 -41.39 -24.12 27.00
N ASP A 363 -41.86 -25.12 26.25
CA ASP A 363 -43.09 -25.85 26.57
C ASP A 363 -42.87 -27.36 26.36
N TYR A 364 -42.32 -28.04 27.37
CA TYR A 364 -42.76 -29.38 27.78
C TYR A 364 -42.23 -29.70 29.18
N THR A 365 -43.05 -29.39 30.19
CA THR A 365 -42.89 -29.89 31.55
C THR A 365 -43.32 -31.34 31.65
N ASP A 366 -42.45 -32.14 32.26
CA ASP A 366 -42.79 -32.95 33.42
C ASP A 366 -43.93 -33.99 33.25
N GLN A 367 -43.57 -35.21 32.85
CA GLN A 367 -44.21 -36.40 33.42
C GLN A 367 -43.37 -37.67 33.28
N LYS A 368 -43.19 -38.33 34.43
CA LYS A 368 -43.07 -39.79 34.65
C LYS A 368 -41.70 -40.43 34.55
N SER A 369 -41.09 -40.49 35.73
CA SER A 369 -40.40 -41.67 36.25
C SER A 369 -41.27 -42.93 36.19
N ALA A 370 -40.71 -44.05 35.73
CA ALA A 370 -40.90 -45.40 36.29
C ALA A 370 -40.07 -46.48 35.53
N LYS A 371 -39.02 -46.97 36.21
CA LYS A 371 -38.54 -48.37 36.33
C LYS A 371 -38.62 -49.34 35.13
N ALA A 372 -37.47 -49.93 34.76
CA ALA A 372 -37.05 -51.35 34.96
C ALA A 372 -35.87 -51.66 34.00
N LYS A 373 -34.62 -51.88 34.44
CA LYS A 373 -33.98 -53.02 35.12
C LYS A 373 -33.76 -54.27 34.24
N ALA A 374 -32.47 -54.58 34.01
CA ALA A 374 -31.86 -55.83 33.48
C ALA A 374 -32.15 -56.12 31.99
N LYS A 375 -31.24 -56.66 31.16
CA LYS A 375 -30.32 -57.78 31.40
C LYS A 375 -29.21 -57.88 30.32
N ASP A 376 -28.15 -58.56 30.71
CA ASP A 376 -26.86 -58.89 30.08
C ASP A 376 -26.85 -59.75 28.78
N VAL A 377 -25.73 -59.59 28.02
CA VAL A 377 -24.84 -60.62 27.40
C VAL A 377 -24.93 -61.05 25.90
N ASN A 378 -23.70 -61.17 25.35
CA ASN A 378 -23.15 -61.86 24.15
C ASN A 378 -23.14 -61.08 22.83
N LEU A 379 -21.98 -60.71 22.24
CA LEU A 379 -20.71 -61.41 21.92
C LEU A 379 -20.86 -62.58 20.93
N ALA A 380 -20.56 -62.28 19.66
CA ALA A 380 -20.05 -63.24 18.68
C ALA A 380 -19.19 -62.49 17.66
N GLU A 381 -17.88 -62.64 17.82
CA GLU A 381 -16.84 -62.38 16.85
C GLU A 381 -16.81 -63.55 15.86
N PHE A 382 -16.69 -63.31 14.54
CA PHE A 382 -15.91 -64.17 13.64
C PHE A 382 -15.52 -63.43 12.37
N ALA A 383 -14.29 -63.71 11.96
CA ALA A 383 -13.44 -62.98 11.04
C ALA A 383 -13.59 -63.41 9.56
N VAL A 384 -13.27 -62.45 8.69
CA VAL A 384 -12.46 -62.53 7.44
C VAL A 384 -12.88 -63.54 6.36
N ALA A 385 -13.23 -62.98 5.19
CA ALA A 385 -12.83 -63.53 3.89
C ALA A 385 -12.56 -62.39 2.89
N THR A 386 -11.40 -62.48 2.28
CA THR A 386 -10.75 -61.65 1.28
C THR A 386 -11.51 -61.57 -0.05
N GLY A 387 -11.44 -60.42 -0.71
CA GLY A 387 -11.90 -60.24 -2.09
C GLY A 387 -11.40 -58.92 -2.67
N ASP A 388 -10.28 -59.00 -3.39
CA ASP A 388 -9.63 -57.92 -4.14
C ASP A 388 -10.57 -57.25 -5.15
N GLN A 389 -10.62 -55.91 -5.16
CA GLN A 389 -10.93 -55.13 -6.36
C GLN A 389 -10.04 -53.87 -6.42
N THR A 390 -9.29 -53.81 -7.53
CA THR A 390 -8.42 -52.74 -7.98
C THR A 390 -9.22 -51.49 -8.41
N PRO A 391 -8.76 -50.27 -8.14
CA PRO A 391 -9.29 -49.08 -8.78
C PRO A 391 -8.49 -48.65 -10.02
N TYR A 392 -9.24 -48.08 -10.93
CA TYR A 392 -8.97 -47.68 -12.30
C TYR A 392 -7.80 -46.68 -12.44
N ARG A 393 -7.01 -46.93 -13.49
CA ARG A 393 -5.82 -46.20 -13.96
C ARG A 393 -6.25 -44.88 -14.62
N SER A 394 -5.77 -43.74 -14.13
CA SER A 394 -5.80 -42.46 -14.87
C SER A 394 -4.41 -42.22 -15.42
N GLU A 395 -4.32 -42.07 -16.74
CA GLU A 395 -3.07 -41.90 -17.49
C GLU A 395 -2.51 -40.49 -17.32
N ASP A 396 -1.19 -40.45 -17.15
CA ASP A 396 -0.33 -39.27 -17.13
C ASP A 396 -0.29 -38.59 -18.51
N ILE A 397 -0.54 -37.28 -18.54
CA ILE A 397 -0.07 -36.41 -19.63
C ILE A 397 1.04 -35.54 -19.07
N GLN A 398 2.26 -35.99 -19.35
CA GLN A 398 3.52 -35.35 -19.03
C GLN A 398 3.74 -34.18 -20.01
N LEU A 399 3.64 -32.93 -19.52
CA LEU A 399 4.11 -31.75 -20.26
C LEU A 399 5.38 -31.23 -19.59
N ASP A 400 6.50 -31.58 -20.22
CA ASP A 400 7.85 -31.08 -19.97
C ASP A 400 7.89 -29.56 -20.23
N TYR A 401 8.08 -28.75 -19.19
CA TYR A 401 8.65 -27.40 -19.36
C TYR A 401 9.77 -27.14 -18.36
N LYS A 402 10.94 -26.89 -18.96
CA LYS A 402 12.26 -26.69 -18.39
C LYS A 402 12.28 -25.55 -17.36
N ASN A 403 12.58 -25.87 -16.10
CA ASN A 403 13.02 -24.90 -15.09
C ASN A 403 14.52 -25.09 -14.87
N ASN A 404 15.33 -24.26 -15.54
CA ASN A 404 16.79 -24.34 -15.56
C ASN A 404 17.45 -23.22 -14.71
N ILE A 405 16.92 -22.92 -13.51
CA ILE A 405 17.43 -21.86 -12.61
C ILE A 405 17.84 -22.42 -11.23
N LEU A 406 18.13 -23.72 -11.10
CA LEU A 406 18.62 -24.30 -9.83
C LEU A 406 19.85 -25.20 -9.97
N LYS A 407 20.56 -25.18 -11.11
CA LYS A 407 21.77 -25.99 -11.29
C LYS A 407 23.10 -25.22 -11.25
N GLU A 408 23.09 -23.94 -10.89
CA GLU A 408 24.33 -23.13 -10.81
C GLU A 408 24.77 -22.80 -9.37
N ARG A 409 24.08 -23.31 -8.34
CA ARG A 409 24.46 -23.06 -6.92
C ARG A 409 25.04 -24.26 -6.16
N VAL A 410 25.29 -25.39 -6.83
CA VAL A 410 25.81 -26.60 -6.14
C VAL A 410 27.23 -26.97 -6.57
N GLU A 411 27.80 -26.35 -7.60
CA GLU A 411 29.19 -26.62 -8.03
C GLU A 411 30.25 -25.66 -7.46
N LEU A 412 29.89 -24.73 -6.56
CA LEU A 412 30.86 -23.84 -5.90
C LEU A 412 31.29 -24.27 -4.47
N VAL A 413 30.89 -25.46 -4.00
CA VAL A 413 31.17 -25.90 -2.61
C VAL A 413 32.27 -26.97 -2.51
N HIS A 414 32.86 -27.46 -3.62
CA HIS A 414 33.89 -28.50 -3.52
C HIS A 414 35.04 -28.35 -4.53
N SER A 415 36.09 -27.58 -4.18
CA SER A 415 37.52 -27.90 -4.40
C SER A 415 38.48 -26.71 -4.10
N PRO A 416 39.78 -26.97 -3.83
CA PRO A 416 40.54 -26.29 -2.76
C PRO A 416 41.34 -25.04 -3.19
N LEU A 417 41.72 -24.25 -2.18
CA LEU A 417 42.56 -23.04 -2.23
C LEU A 417 43.78 -23.12 -3.17
N PRO A 418 44.19 -21.97 -3.74
CA PRO A 418 45.59 -21.57 -3.56
C PRO A 418 45.82 -20.10 -3.18
N ALA A 419 46.92 -19.97 -2.44
CA ALA A 419 47.63 -18.82 -1.87
C ALA A 419 47.84 -17.57 -2.77
N LYS A 420 47.68 -16.36 -2.20
CA LYS A 420 48.76 -15.50 -1.65
C LYS A 420 48.20 -14.08 -1.40
N ASN A 421 48.36 -13.59 -0.18
CA ASN A 421 48.10 -12.21 0.20
C ASN A 421 49.07 -11.27 -0.53
N ILE A 422 48.53 -10.25 -1.20
CA ILE A 422 49.28 -9.06 -1.62
C ILE A 422 48.68 -7.88 -0.85
N ASP A 423 49.49 -7.36 0.06
CA ASP A 423 49.28 -6.20 0.89
C ASP A 423 49.53 -4.93 0.05
N LEU A 424 48.48 -4.17 -0.23
CA LEU A 424 48.48 -3.01 -1.14
C LEU A 424 48.75 -1.66 -0.45
N ASP A 425 49.14 -1.65 0.82
CA ASP A 425 49.25 -0.41 1.61
C ASP A 425 50.68 0.17 1.74
N LYS A 426 51.59 -0.18 0.80
CA LYS A 426 52.98 0.31 0.83
C LYS A 426 53.45 1.17 -0.35
N GLU A 427 52.59 1.51 -1.30
CA GLU A 427 52.99 2.30 -2.48
C GLU A 427 52.63 3.79 -2.46
N PHE A 428 51.90 4.31 -1.47
CA PHE A 428 51.50 5.74 -1.45
C PHE A 428 52.40 6.69 -0.64
N ARG A 429 53.64 6.31 -0.32
CA ARG A 429 54.55 7.18 0.47
C ARG A 429 55.94 7.46 -0.11
N LYS A 430 56.10 7.34 -1.42
CA LYS A 430 57.25 7.92 -2.12
C LYS A 430 56.81 8.43 -3.48
N GLU A 431 56.47 9.71 -3.53
CA GLU A 431 56.80 10.63 -4.64
C GLU A 431 56.03 11.93 -4.46
N TYR A 432 56.58 12.87 -3.69
CA TYR A 432 56.49 14.29 -4.02
C TYR A 432 57.78 14.99 -3.54
N CYS A 433 58.62 15.22 -4.55
CA CYS A 433 59.53 16.34 -4.77
C CYS A 433 60.70 16.66 -3.81
N LYS A 434 61.88 16.63 -4.44
CA LYS A 434 63.02 17.54 -4.24
C LYS A 434 62.61 19.00 -4.20
#